data_AF-A0A7S1F8Y8-F1
#
_entry.id   AF-A0A7S1F8Y8-F1
#
_cell.length_a   1.000
_cell.length_b   1.000
_cell.length_c   1.000
_cell.angle_alpha   90.00
_cell.angle_beta   90.00
_cell.angle_gamma   90.00
#
_symmetry.space_group_name_H-M   'P 1'
#
loop_
_entity.id
_entity.type
_entity.pdbx_description
1 polymer ?
#
loop_
_entity_poly.entity_id
_entity_poly.type
_entity_poly.pdbx_seq_one_letter_code
_entity_poly.pdbx_strand_id
1 'polypeptide(L)'
;MDDDEPVPTRGNKRRTTVVNLLRENLLVPETPDLSKETEKRFKHFAAEGLARRLDSRLSHGSLIAGRRAQVDSLLQTAWYKKRFYLSHFLEERYWYFVAGYFFIVVMLGASAFLLADRTLNIVDAIFQAASCVSQSGLSTINWSAQRTSIHIMSIFLMFMGSLPFLTTVPVMLRMLSFHKQWKQNRKRERMGLATKAEQAIAAEQDLEARALRKVLGIVYGHCFCCQFLGFLLFYFDGLYNENLLAVLAEKGVSLWWHAIYLSVSSFQNNGLTLTPDSLVMFSTRPVHLLTSAFLILAGMTCFPIFTRGIATVCLKFCREKSPSWEAYCFVLEHPRRCFTHMFPATHTFWLLLVV
;
A
#
# COMPACT_ATOMS: atom_id res chain seq x y z
N MET A 1 -27.87 27.36 60.64
CA MET A 1 -29.01 26.46 60.42
C MET A 1 -29.47 26.61 58.98
N ASP A 2 -28.90 25.96 57.98
CA ASP A 2 -27.66 25.18 57.84
C ASP A 2 -27.31 25.22 56.35
N ASP A 3 -26.01 25.10 56.10
CA ASP A 3 -25.31 25.32 54.84
C ASP A 3 -25.52 24.22 53.77
N ASP A 4 -25.56 24.66 52.52
CA ASP A 4 -25.46 23.86 51.29
C ASP A 4 -24.00 23.41 51.04
N GLU A 5 -23.75 22.10 51.00
CA GLU A 5 -22.50 21.52 50.47
C GLU A 5 -22.65 21.18 48.96
N PRO A 6 -21.69 21.56 48.08
CA PRO A 6 -21.74 21.20 46.68
C PRO A 6 -21.07 19.83 46.39
N VAL A 7 -21.78 18.99 45.63
CA VAL A 7 -21.35 17.66 45.16
C VAL A 7 -20.12 17.75 44.23
N PRO A 8 -19.05 16.94 44.43
CA PRO A 8 -17.83 17.01 43.63
C PRO A 8 -17.95 16.24 42.30
N THR A 9 -17.56 16.91 41.20
CA THR A 9 -17.50 16.33 39.85
C THR A 9 -16.25 15.44 39.65
N ARG A 10 -16.45 14.32 38.92
CA ARG A 10 -15.49 13.20 38.69
C ARG A 10 -14.11 13.58 38.12
N GLY A 11 -13.92 14.81 37.61
CA GLY A 11 -12.64 15.29 37.08
C GLY A 11 -11.62 15.70 38.16
N ASN A 12 -12.08 16.07 39.35
CA ASN A 12 -11.19 16.61 40.39
C ASN A 12 -10.36 15.52 41.10
N LYS A 13 -10.88 14.29 41.19
CA LYS A 13 -10.17 13.15 41.83
C LYS A 13 -8.88 12.75 41.11
N ARG A 14 -8.80 12.81 39.77
CA ARG A 14 -7.57 12.45 39.03
C ARG A 14 -6.48 13.53 39.10
N ARG A 15 -6.85 14.82 39.18
CA ARG A 15 -5.90 15.94 39.35
C ARG A 15 -5.16 15.84 40.68
N THR A 16 -5.86 15.52 41.76
CA THR A 16 -5.26 15.39 43.11
C THR A 16 -4.33 14.17 43.20
N THR A 17 -4.66 13.05 42.56
CA THR A 17 -3.84 11.82 42.60
C THR A 17 -2.49 11.98 41.87
N VAL A 18 -2.45 12.64 40.71
CA VAL A 18 -1.20 12.81 39.93
C VAL A 18 -0.27 13.84 40.59
N VAL A 19 -0.83 14.92 41.16
CA VAL A 19 -0.04 15.91 41.92
C VAL A 19 0.55 15.29 43.20
N ASN A 20 -0.19 14.41 43.88
CA ASN A 20 0.32 13.70 45.05
C ASN A 20 1.41 12.66 44.68
N LEU A 21 1.23 11.92 43.58
CA LEU A 21 2.22 10.94 43.09
C LEU A 21 3.54 11.56 42.60
N LEU A 22 3.48 12.78 42.06
CA LEU A 22 4.68 13.54 41.65
C LEU A 22 5.38 14.22 42.83
N ARG A 23 4.65 14.47 43.92
CA ARG A 23 5.21 15.01 45.17
C ARG A 23 6.09 13.99 45.91
N GLU A 24 5.80 12.70 45.73
CA GLU A 24 6.52 11.59 46.40
C GLU A 24 7.77 11.10 45.65
N ASN A 25 7.94 11.39 44.34
CA ASN A 25 8.97 10.75 43.51
C ASN A 25 10.11 11.65 42.98
N LEU A 26 10.21 12.90 43.44
CA LEU A 26 11.31 13.80 43.04
C LEU A 26 12.49 13.69 44.02
N LEU A 27 13.39 12.75 43.72
CA LEU A 27 14.74 12.67 44.28
C LEU A 27 15.53 13.94 43.92
N VAL A 28 15.93 14.72 44.92
CA VAL A 28 16.87 15.84 44.80
C VAL A 28 18.09 15.53 45.67
N PRO A 29 19.34 15.76 45.21
CA PRO A 29 20.55 15.45 45.97
C PRO A 29 20.64 16.35 47.22
N GLU A 30 21.11 15.79 48.33
CA GLU A 30 21.33 16.51 49.58
C GLU A 30 22.44 17.58 49.42
N THR A 31 22.07 18.84 49.60
CA THR A 31 23.01 19.94 49.88
C THR A 31 22.64 20.55 51.24
N PRO A 32 23.59 20.76 52.16
CA PRO A 32 23.28 21.24 53.49
C PRO A 32 23.01 22.76 53.49
N ASP A 33 22.13 23.18 54.39
CA ASP A 33 21.89 24.57 54.83
C ASP A 33 20.97 25.49 54.01
N LEU A 34 19.74 25.04 53.74
CA LEU A 34 18.62 25.95 53.48
C LEU A 34 17.45 25.67 54.44
N SER A 35 16.86 26.74 55.01
CA SER A 35 15.69 26.64 55.89
C SER A 35 14.59 25.80 55.23
N LYS A 36 14.01 24.87 56.00
CA LYS A 36 12.94 23.94 55.57
C LYS A 36 11.74 24.64 54.93
N GLU A 37 11.56 25.94 55.16
CA GLU A 37 10.48 26.74 54.60
C GLU A 37 10.79 27.24 53.17
N THR A 38 12.05 27.55 52.87
CA THR A 38 12.52 27.98 51.55
C THR A 38 12.51 26.82 50.55
N GLU A 39 12.91 25.62 50.99
CA GLU A 39 12.85 24.39 50.18
C GLU A 39 11.40 24.03 49.83
N LYS A 40 10.47 24.20 50.77
CA LYS A 40 9.04 23.94 50.57
C LYS A 40 8.41 24.92 49.59
N ARG A 41 8.77 26.21 49.67
CA ARG A 41 8.33 27.25 48.72
C ARG A 41 8.91 27.03 47.32
N PHE A 42 10.16 26.61 47.19
CA PHE A 42 10.79 26.34 45.89
C PHE A 42 10.18 25.12 45.20
N LYS A 43 9.94 24.03 45.95
CA LYS A 43 9.22 22.84 45.46
C LYS A 43 7.78 23.16 45.01
N HIS A 44 7.09 24.05 45.72
CA HIS A 44 5.73 24.49 45.35
C HIS A 44 5.72 25.34 44.06
N PHE A 45 6.65 26.28 43.93
CA PHE A 45 6.75 27.15 42.75
C PHE A 45 7.18 26.37 41.49
N ALA A 46 8.12 25.44 41.62
CA ALA A 46 8.56 24.60 40.50
C ALA A 46 7.46 23.65 40.01
N ALA A 47 6.69 23.05 40.94
CA ALA A 47 5.57 22.18 40.62
C ALA A 47 4.42 22.94 39.93
N GLU A 48 4.08 24.15 40.38
CA GLU A 48 3.08 24.99 39.71
C GLU A 48 3.53 25.47 38.32
N GLY A 49 4.80 25.85 38.17
CA GLY A 49 5.35 26.27 36.88
C GLY A 49 5.35 25.15 35.84
N LEU A 50 5.68 23.93 36.26
CA LEU A 50 5.64 22.75 35.40
C LEU A 50 4.19 22.33 35.08
N ALA A 51 3.29 22.38 36.07
CA ALA A 51 1.86 22.10 35.88
C ALA A 51 1.21 23.09 34.91
N ARG A 52 1.49 24.39 35.00
CA ARG A 52 0.99 25.40 34.05
C ARG A 52 1.54 25.20 32.63
N ARG A 53 2.81 24.78 32.48
CA ARG A 53 3.41 24.45 31.17
C ARG A 53 2.86 23.15 30.58
N LEU A 54 2.50 22.17 31.42
CA LEU A 54 1.81 20.95 31.01
C LEU A 54 0.36 21.24 30.64
N ASP A 55 -0.38 22.05 31.41
CA ASP A 55 -1.76 22.46 31.10
C ASP A 55 -1.82 23.32 29.82
N SER A 56 -0.83 24.19 29.57
CA SER A 56 -0.77 24.96 28.32
C SER A 56 -0.45 24.08 27.10
N ARG A 57 0.43 23.07 27.24
CA ARG A 57 0.71 22.09 26.18
C ARG A 57 -0.44 21.11 25.96
N LEU A 58 -1.11 20.67 27.02
CA LEU A 58 -2.28 19.79 26.95
C LEU A 58 -3.51 20.50 26.39
N SER A 59 -3.72 21.79 26.73
CA SER A 59 -4.78 22.61 26.14
C SER A 59 -4.50 22.97 24.68
N HIS A 60 -3.26 23.31 24.30
CA HIS A 60 -2.90 23.45 22.88
C HIS A 60 -3.04 22.13 22.11
N GLY A 61 -2.62 21.00 22.70
CA GLY A 61 -2.78 19.68 22.12
C GLY A 61 -4.25 19.27 21.97
N SER A 62 -5.11 19.59 22.94
CA SER A 62 -6.55 19.29 22.88
C SER A 62 -7.32 20.24 21.94
N LEU A 63 -6.91 21.50 21.82
CA LEU A 63 -7.45 22.45 20.82
C LEU A 63 -7.06 22.06 19.40
N ILE A 64 -5.81 21.62 19.18
CA ILE A 64 -5.34 21.12 17.88
C ILE A 64 -6.01 19.78 17.56
N ALA A 65 -6.13 18.88 18.53
CA ALA A 65 -6.84 17.61 18.37
C ALA A 65 -8.35 17.82 18.12
N GLY A 66 -8.97 18.80 18.79
CA GLY A 66 -10.36 19.18 18.59
C GLY A 66 -10.61 19.82 17.23
N ARG A 67 -9.73 20.74 16.78
CA ARG A 67 -9.77 21.27 15.40
C ARG A 67 -9.53 20.21 14.36
N ARG A 68 -8.59 19.27 14.60
CA ARG A 68 -8.30 18.17 13.69
C ARG A 68 -9.48 17.21 13.61
N ALA A 69 -10.08 16.82 14.73
CA ALA A 69 -11.31 16.02 14.77
C ALA A 69 -12.51 16.72 14.11
N GLN A 70 -12.64 18.04 14.28
CA GLN A 70 -13.67 18.84 13.62
C GLN A 70 -13.44 18.92 12.11
N VAL A 71 -12.21 19.12 11.66
CA VAL A 71 -11.82 19.08 10.25
C VAL A 71 -12.03 17.68 9.67
N ASP A 72 -11.65 16.61 10.38
CA ASP A 72 -11.90 15.22 9.99
C ASP A 72 -13.39 14.91 9.88
N SER A 73 -14.22 15.42 10.80
CA SER A 73 -15.69 15.28 10.73
C SER A 73 -16.29 16.07 9.56
N LEU A 74 -15.73 17.24 9.25
CA LEU A 74 -16.12 18.07 8.12
C LEU A 74 -15.65 17.46 6.79
N LEU A 75 -14.50 16.79 6.78
CA LEU A 75 -13.99 16.04 5.63
C LEU A 75 -14.81 14.78 5.40
N GLN A 76 -15.16 14.03 6.45
CA GLN A 76 -16.08 12.89 6.36
C GLN A 76 -17.45 13.34 5.81
N THR A 77 -18.01 14.44 6.31
CA THR A 77 -19.29 14.97 5.82
C THR A 77 -19.19 15.66 4.44
N ALA A 78 -18.06 16.26 4.08
CA ALA A 78 -17.83 16.86 2.77
C ALA A 78 -17.60 15.81 1.69
N TRP A 79 -16.91 14.71 2.01
CA TRP A 79 -16.79 13.53 1.15
C TRP A 79 -18.17 12.89 0.90
N TYR A 80 -19.03 12.88 1.93
CA TYR A 80 -20.40 12.37 1.89
C TYR A 80 -21.47 13.34 1.35
N LYS A 81 -21.11 14.51 0.79
CA LYS A 81 -22.09 15.37 0.14
C LYS A 81 -22.49 14.83 -1.24
N LYS A 82 -23.46 13.91 -1.26
CA LYS A 82 -24.57 13.63 -2.21
C LYS A 82 -24.40 13.82 -3.74
N ARG A 83 -23.22 14.17 -4.28
CA ARG A 83 -23.04 14.68 -5.66
C ARG A 83 -22.15 13.81 -6.55
N PHE A 84 -21.61 12.71 -6.03
CA PHE A 84 -20.77 11.74 -6.77
C PHE A 84 -21.32 10.31 -6.64
N TYR A 85 -22.47 10.08 -7.27
CA TYR A 85 -23.19 8.79 -7.25
C TYR A 85 -22.32 7.62 -7.75
N LEU A 86 -21.45 7.85 -8.73
CA LEU A 86 -20.70 6.77 -9.40
C LEU A 86 -19.64 6.12 -8.51
N SER A 87 -18.87 6.88 -7.71
CA SER A 87 -17.84 6.29 -6.83
C SER A 87 -18.46 5.51 -5.67
N HIS A 88 -19.51 6.05 -5.06
CA HIS A 88 -20.23 5.36 -3.98
C HIS A 88 -20.99 4.12 -4.49
N PHE A 89 -21.59 4.21 -5.69
CA PHE A 89 -22.23 3.08 -6.35
C PHE A 89 -21.23 1.97 -6.73
N LEU A 90 -20.04 2.35 -7.19
CA LEU A 90 -18.95 1.43 -7.49
C LEU A 90 -18.40 0.78 -6.20
N GLU A 91 -18.36 1.48 -5.08
CA GLU A 91 -17.91 0.91 -3.79
C GLU A 91 -18.90 -0.14 -3.26
N GLU A 92 -20.21 0.13 -3.28
CA GLU A 92 -21.22 -0.85 -2.82
C GLU A 92 -21.28 -2.10 -3.70
N ARG A 93 -20.94 -1.99 -4.99
CA ARG A 93 -21.01 -3.09 -5.97
C ARG A 93 -19.65 -3.57 -6.48
N TYR A 94 -18.57 -3.15 -5.81
CA TYR A 94 -17.20 -3.39 -6.26
C TYR A 94 -16.93 -4.86 -6.60
N TRP A 95 -17.39 -5.76 -5.73
CA TRP A 95 -17.20 -7.20 -5.90
C TRP A 95 -17.88 -7.78 -7.15
N TYR A 96 -19.06 -7.26 -7.54
CA TYR A 96 -19.72 -7.67 -8.78
C TYR A 96 -18.95 -7.21 -10.02
N PHE A 97 -18.39 -6.00 -9.99
CA PHE A 97 -17.56 -5.51 -11.10
C PHE A 97 -16.25 -6.28 -11.22
N VAL A 98 -15.62 -6.61 -10.10
CA VAL A 98 -14.41 -7.44 -10.09
C VAL A 98 -14.70 -8.84 -10.61
N ALA A 99 -15.78 -9.49 -10.14
CA ALA A 99 -16.18 -10.80 -10.63
C ALA A 99 -16.51 -10.78 -12.13
N GLY A 100 -17.26 -9.77 -12.59
CA GLY A 100 -17.56 -9.58 -14.01
C GLY A 100 -16.30 -9.32 -14.84
N TYR A 101 -15.35 -8.54 -14.33
CA TYR A 101 -14.05 -8.32 -14.96
C TYR A 101 -13.28 -9.62 -15.13
N PHE A 102 -13.13 -10.42 -14.07
CA PHE A 102 -12.47 -11.73 -14.14
C PHE A 102 -13.13 -12.63 -15.19
N PHE A 103 -14.46 -12.72 -15.16
CA PHE A 103 -15.21 -13.52 -16.14
C PHE A 103 -14.94 -13.06 -17.58
N ILE A 104 -15.01 -11.75 -17.85
CA ILE A 104 -14.77 -11.19 -19.18
C ILE A 104 -13.32 -11.44 -19.64
N VAL A 105 -12.33 -11.18 -18.78
CA VAL A 105 -10.91 -11.38 -19.12
C VAL A 105 -10.62 -12.85 -19.40
N VAL A 106 -11.19 -13.77 -18.62
CA VAL A 106 -11.04 -15.22 -18.85
C VAL A 106 -11.67 -15.63 -20.17
N MET A 107 -12.90 -15.17 -20.48
CA MET A 107 -13.56 -15.51 -21.73
C MET A 107 -12.84 -14.93 -22.95
N LEU A 108 -12.33 -13.70 -22.85
CA LEU A 108 -11.49 -13.10 -23.89
C LEU A 108 -10.17 -13.86 -24.06
N GLY A 109 -9.51 -14.24 -22.95
CA GLY A 109 -8.29 -15.03 -22.97
C GLY A 109 -8.48 -16.40 -23.61
N ALA A 110 -9.55 -17.11 -23.24
CA ALA A 110 -9.91 -18.41 -23.79
C ALA A 110 -10.21 -18.31 -25.29
N SER A 111 -10.99 -17.31 -25.70
CA SER A 111 -11.26 -17.02 -27.11
C SER A 111 -9.97 -16.78 -27.88
N ALA A 112 -9.05 -16.02 -27.29
CA ALA A 112 -7.77 -15.71 -27.91
C ALA A 112 -6.87 -16.95 -28.02
N PHE A 113 -6.82 -17.83 -27.02
CA PHE A 113 -6.11 -19.11 -27.10
C PHE A 113 -6.67 -20.02 -28.21
N LEU A 114 -8.00 -20.10 -28.35
CA LEU A 114 -8.64 -20.87 -29.43
C LEU A 114 -8.36 -20.29 -30.82
N LEU A 115 -8.19 -18.98 -30.94
CA LEU A 115 -7.78 -18.34 -32.20
C LEU A 115 -6.31 -18.64 -32.53
N ALA A 116 -5.44 -18.72 -31.51
CA ALA A 116 -4.02 -19.00 -31.67
C ALA A 116 -3.73 -20.47 -31.98
N ASP A 117 -4.49 -21.39 -31.39
CA ASP A 117 -4.42 -22.81 -31.70
C ASP A 117 -5.83 -23.43 -31.78
N ARG A 118 -6.21 -23.78 -33.01
CA ARG A 118 -7.52 -24.36 -33.34
C ARG A 118 -7.66 -25.82 -32.88
N THR A 119 -6.57 -26.45 -32.45
CA THR A 119 -6.57 -27.84 -31.96
C THR A 119 -6.92 -27.96 -30.47
N LEU A 120 -6.93 -26.85 -29.73
CA LEU A 120 -7.26 -26.83 -28.31
C LEU A 120 -8.75 -27.07 -28.08
N ASN A 121 -9.06 -27.91 -27.09
CA ASN A 121 -10.43 -28.03 -26.60
C ASN A 121 -10.87 -26.72 -25.95
N ILE A 122 -12.14 -26.38 -26.11
CA ILE A 122 -12.74 -25.17 -25.52
C ILE A 122 -12.60 -25.18 -23.99
N VAL A 123 -12.81 -26.34 -23.37
CA VAL A 123 -12.71 -26.51 -21.91
C VAL A 123 -11.27 -26.27 -21.43
N ASP A 124 -10.27 -26.81 -22.14
CA ASP A 124 -8.86 -26.59 -21.82
C ASP A 124 -8.48 -25.11 -21.99
N ALA A 125 -8.95 -24.44 -23.04
CA ALA A 125 -8.70 -23.02 -23.24
C ALA A 125 -9.32 -22.14 -22.12
N ILE A 126 -10.54 -22.44 -21.68
CA ILE A 126 -11.19 -21.73 -20.57
C ILE A 126 -10.45 -21.99 -19.26
N PHE A 127 -10.15 -23.26 -18.96
CA PHE A 127 -9.42 -23.63 -17.75
C PHE A 127 -8.06 -22.96 -17.69
N GLN A 128 -7.32 -22.97 -18.81
CA GLN A 128 -5.99 -22.39 -18.89
C GLN A 128 -6.02 -20.87 -18.80
N ALA A 129 -7.00 -20.21 -19.43
CA ALA A 129 -7.19 -18.78 -19.30
C ALA A 129 -7.55 -18.40 -17.85
N ALA A 130 -8.45 -19.15 -17.22
CA ALA A 130 -8.78 -19.00 -15.81
C ALA A 130 -7.52 -19.12 -14.94
N SER A 131 -6.71 -20.17 -15.15
CA SER A 131 -5.48 -20.41 -14.38
C SER A 131 -4.44 -19.29 -14.52
N CYS A 132 -4.31 -18.70 -15.72
CA CYS A 132 -3.44 -17.55 -15.95
C CYS A 132 -3.91 -16.32 -15.17
N VAL A 133 -5.21 -16.00 -15.24
CA VAL A 133 -5.80 -14.81 -14.63
C VAL A 133 -5.93 -14.95 -13.11
N SER A 134 -6.23 -16.14 -12.59
CA SER A 134 -6.30 -16.41 -11.14
C SER A 134 -4.94 -16.67 -10.52
N GLN A 135 -3.86 -16.73 -11.31
CA GLN A 135 -2.51 -17.03 -10.87
C GLN A 135 -2.39 -18.37 -10.14
N SER A 136 -3.14 -19.40 -10.55
CA SER A 136 -3.14 -20.71 -9.89
C SER A 136 -2.02 -21.64 -10.35
N GLY A 137 -1.51 -21.46 -11.57
CA GLY A 137 -0.40 -22.25 -12.10
C GLY A 137 -0.73 -23.63 -12.62
N LEU A 138 -1.99 -24.04 -12.51
CA LEU A 138 -2.46 -25.33 -13.00
C LEU A 138 -2.50 -25.32 -14.53
N SER A 139 -2.10 -26.44 -15.13
CA SER A 139 -2.12 -26.64 -16.59
C SER A 139 -2.75 -27.98 -16.91
N THR A 140 -3.77 -28.00 -17.78
CA THR A 140 -4.36 -29.24 -18.32
C THR A 140 -3.69 -29.69 -19.61
N ILE A 141 -2.98 -28.77 -20.27
CA ILE A 141 -2.23 -29.01 -21.50
C ILE A 141 -0.73 -29.02 -21.20
N ASN A 142 0.06 -29.68 -22.06
CA ASN A 142 1.51 -29.60 -21.96
C ASN A 142 1.97 -28.17 -22.31
N TRP A 143 2.16 -27.36 -21.27
CA TRP A 143 2.42 -25.92 -21.40
C TRP A 143 3.70 -25.61 -22.16
N SER A 144 4.72 -26.43 -21.93
CA SER A 144 6.03 -26.30 -22.53
C SER A 144 6.04 -26.58 -24.04
N ALA A 145 5.09 -27.39 -24.53
CA ALA A 145 4.95 -27.73 -25.95
C ALA A 145 4.04 -26.76 -26.74
N GLN A 146 3.41 -25.79 -26.08
CA GLN A 146 2.50 -24.85 -26.74
C GLN A 146 3.24 -23.81 -27.58
N ARG A 147 2.51 -23.21 -28.51
CA ARG A 147 2.99 -22.12 -29.37
C ARG A 147 3.41 -20.90 -28.52
N THR A 148 4.46 -20.20 -28.95
CA THR A 148 4.92 -18.96 -28.31
C THR A 148 3.83 -17.88 -28.23
N SER A 149 2.89 -17.86 -29.19
CA SER A 149 1.73 -16.96 -29.15
C SER A 149 0.90 -17.15 -27.88
N ILE A 150 0.62 -18.40 -27.49
CA ILE A 150 -0.12 -18.74 -26.27
C ILE A 150 0.66 -18.27 -25.02
N HIS A 151 1.99 -18.41 -25.01
CA HIS A 151 2.82 -17.92 -23.91
C HIS A 151 2.84 -16.39 -23.81
N ILE A 152 2.84 -15.67 -24.93
CA ILE A 152 2.72 -14.20 -24.93
C ILE A 152 1.37 -13.78 -24.35
N MET A 153 0.31 -14.45 -24.79
CA MET A 153 -1.05 -14.16 -24.37
C MET A 153 -1.27 -14.52 -22.90
N SER A 154 -0.64 -15.57 -22.39
CA SER A 154 -0.69 -15.91 -20.97
C SER A 154 -0.01 -14.86 -20.11
N ILE A 155 1.16 -14.32 -20.52
CA ILE A 155 1.82 -13.22 -19.81
C ILE A 155 0.87 -12.03 -19.69
N PHE A 156 0.16 -11.68 -20.77
CA PHE A 156 -0.84 -10.61 -20.73
C PHE A 156 -1.97 -10.92 -19.74
N LEU A 157 -2.52 -12.14 -19.76
CA LEU A 157 -3.56 -12.57 -18.82
C LEU A 157 -3.09 -12.56 -17.37
N MET A 158 -1.84 -12.97 -17.11
CA MET A 158 -1.20 -12.90 -15.80
C MET A 158 -1.21 -11.44 -15.31
N PHE A 159 -0.71 -10.49 -16.10
CA PHE A 159 -0.74 -9.08 -15.73
C PHE A 159 -2.16 -8.56 -15.45
N MET A 160 -3.15 -8.94 -16.28
CA MET A 160 -4.55 -8.54 -16.07
C MET A 160 -5.14 -9.10 -14.77
N GLY A 161 -4.71 -10.30 -14.36
CA GLY A 161 -5.09 -10.91 -13.08
C GLY A 161 -4.33 -10.37 -11.87
N SER A 162 -3.23 -9.68 -12.09
CA SER A 162 -2.32 -9.27 -11.02
C SER A 162 -2.89 -8.18 -10.11
N LEU A 163 -2.53 -8.25 -8.83
CA LEU A 163 -2.94 -7.31 -7.78
C LEU A 163 -2.66 -5.82 -8.11
N PRO A 164 -1.49 -5.45 -8.68
CA PRO A 164 -1.25 -4.08 -9.11
C PRO A 164 -2.28 -3.57 -10.13
N PHE A 165 -2.67 -4.41 -11.10
CA PHE A 165 -3.65 -4.01 -12.11
C PHE A 165 -5.06 -3.87 -11.54
N LEU A 166 -5.49 -4.82 -10.69
CA LEU A 166 -6.80 -4.78 -10.03
C LEU A 166 -6.98 -3.52 -9.19
N THR A 167 -5.91 -3.07 -8.51
CA THR A 167 -5.95 -1.88 -7.64
C THR A 167 -5.76 -0.56 -8.38
N THR A 168 -5.16 -0.57 -9.57
CA THR A 168 -5.00 0.64 -10.37
C THR A 168 -6.34 1.19 -10.87
N VAL A 169 -7.29 0.34 -11.29
CA VAL A 169 -8.60 0.79 -11.79
C VAL A 169 -9.36 1.69 -10.79
N PRO A 170 -9.62 1.26 -9.53
CA PRO A 170 -10.30 2.11 -8.56
C PRO A 170 -9.50 3.38 -8.23
N VAL A 171 -8.17 3.30 -8.19
CA VAL A 171 -7.32 4.49 -7.97
C VAL A 171 -7.42 5.48 -9.14
N MET A 172 -7.42 4.99 -10.38
CA MET A 172 -7.61 5.83 -11.57
C MET A 172 -8.98 6.49 -11.58
N LEU A 173 -10.05 5.76 -11.28
CA LEU A 173 -11.40 6.32 -11.17
C LEU A 173 -11.46 7.43 -10.11
N ARG A 174 -10.81 7.19 -8.96
CA ARG A 174 -10.68 8.20 -7.91
C ARG A 174 -9.88 9.42 -8.37
N MET A 175 -8.76 9.22 -9.05
CA MET A 175 -7.96 10.32 -9.62
C MET A 175 -8.74 11.14 -10.65
N LEU A 176 -9.53 10.50 -11.52
CA LEU A 176 -10.41 11.18 -12.47
C LEU A 176 -11.48 11.99 -11.76
N SER A 177 -12.04 11.46 -10.67
CA SER A 177 -12.99 12.17 -9.82
C SER A 177 -12.36 13.44 -9.21
N PHE A 178 -11.13 13.34 -8.71
CA PHE A 178 -10.39 14.49 -8.16
C PHE A 178 -10.07 15.53 -9.22
N HIS A 179 -9.71 15.12 -10.43
CA HIS A 179 -9.45 16.07 -11.52
C HIS A 179 -10.70 16.88 -11.89
N LYS A 180 -11.88 16.24 -11.92
CA LYS A 180 -13.16 16.93 -12.13
C LYS A 180 -13.47 17.91 -10.99
N GLN A 181 -13.24 17.52 -9.74
CA GLN A 181 -13.44 18.37 -8.57
C GLN A 181 -12.50 19.60 -8.58
N TRP A 182 -11.23 19.39 -8.89
CA TRP A 182 -10.24 20.45 -8.98
C TRP A 182 -10.64 21.54 -9.98
N LYS A 183 -11.14 21.14 -11.17
CA LYS A 183 -11.60 22.09 -12.20
C LYS A 183 -12.78 22.93 -11.71
N GLN A 184 -13.69 22.36 -10.92
CA GLN A 184 -14.83 23.08 -10.34
C GLN A 184 -14.40 24.03 -9.22
N ASN A 185 -13.53 23.55 -8.30
CA ASN A 185 -13.03 24.35 -7.19
C ASN A 185 -12.25 25.58 -7.69
N ARG A 186 -11.36 25.40 -8.68
CA ARG A 186 -10.65 26.49 -9.36
C ARG A 186 -11.58 27.52 -10.00
N LYS A 187 -12.72 27.07 -10.56
CA LYS A 187 -13.72 27.99 -11.12
C LYS A 187 -14.40 28.80 -10.02
N ARG A 188 -14.74 28.17 -8.89
CA ARG A 188 -15.37 28.84 -7.74
C ARG A 188 -14.43 29.83 -7.04
N GLU A 189 -13.15 29.47 -6.91
CA GLU A 189 -12.10 30.36 -6.39
C GLU A 189 -11.93 31.60 -7.27
N ARG A 190 -11.88 31.43 -8.60
CA ARG A 190 -11.82 32.56 -9.54
C ARG A 190 -13.04 33.48 -9.46
N MET A 191 -14.20 32.93 -9.12
CA MET A 191 -15.43 33.71 -8.93
C MET A 191 -15.53 34.34 -7.54
N GLY A 192 -14.54 34.15 -6.64
CA GLY A 192 -14.59 34.66 -5.27
C GLY A 192 -15.65 33.99 -4.38
N LEU A 193 -16.27 32.90 -4.85
CA LEU A 193 -17.37 32.19 -4.20
C LEU A 193 -16.90 31.05 -3.28
N ALA A 194 -15.59 30.87 -3.13
CA ALA A 194 -14.99 29.81 -2.33
C ALA A 194 -14.76 30.29 -0.90
N THR A 195 -15.33 29.58 0.06
CA THR A 195 -15.09 29.83 1.48
C THR A 195 -13.70 29.32 1.90
N LYS A 196 -13.12 29.88 2.97
CA LYS A 196 -11.83 29.42 3.52
C LYS A 196 -11.84 27.92 3.88
N ALA A 197 -12.98 27.41 4.34
CA ALA A 197 -13.16 25.98 4.63
C ALA A 197 -13.10 25.13 3.35
N GLU A 198 -13.76 25.57 2.27
CA GLU A 198 -13.72 24.87 0.98
C GLU A 198 -12.32 24.87 0.35
N GLN A 199 -11.56 25.96 0.53
CA GLN A 199 -10.16 26.04 0.09
C GLN A 199 -9.26 25.05 0.83
N ALA A 200 -9.44 24.90 2.15
CA ALA A 200 -8.69 23.93 2.95
C ALA A 200 -8.99 22.48 2.50
N ILE A 201 -10.26 22.16 2.24
CA ILE A 201 -10.67 20.84 1.73
C ILE A 201 -10.06 20.58 0.34
N ALA A 202 -10.10 21.58 -0.56
CA ALA A 202 -9.51 21.45 -1.89
C ALA A 202 -7.99 21.22 -1.84
N ALA A 203 -7.28 21.89 -0.92
CA ALA A 203 -5.84 21.71 -0.74
C ALA A 203 -5.47 20.29 -0.28
N GLU A 204 -6.26 19.70 0.62
CA GLU A 204 -6.07 18.31 1.06
C GLU A 204 -6.36 17.31 -0.06
N GLN A 205 -7.44 17.52 -0.83
CA GLN A 205 -7.75 16.68 -1.99
C GLN A 205 -6.61 16.69 -3.04
N ASP A 206 -6.00 17.85 -3.26
CA ASP A 206 -4.84 17.98 -4.14
C ASP A 206 -3.62 17.23 -3.60
N LEU A 207 -3.39 17.28 -2.29
CA LEU A 207 -2.33 16.52 -1.64
C LEU A 207 -2.56 15.00 -1.79
N GLU A 208 -3.79 14.55 -1.57
CA GLU A 208 -4.20 13.16 -1.74
C GLU A 208 -4.03 12.69 -3.19
N ALA A 209 -4.42 13.48 -4.18
CA ALA A 209 -4.22 13.15 -5.59
C ALA A 209 -2.74 13.11 -6.00
N ARG A 210 -1.86 13.88 -5.34
CA ARG A 210 -0.41 13.77 -5.50
C ARG A 210 0.12 12.48 -4.87
N ALA A 211 -0.33 12.16 -3.66
CA ALA A 211 0.02 10.93 -2.94
C ALA A 211 -0.34 9.68 -3.76
N LEU A 212 -1.57 9.59 -4.28
CA LEU A 212 -2.01 8.48 -5.13
C LEU A 212 -1.10 8.26 -6.35
N ARG A 213 -0.72 9.34 -7.05
CA ARG A 213 0.22 9.26 -8.19
C ARG A 213 1.59 8.73 -7.78
N LYS A 214 2.11 9.16 -6.63
CA LYS A 214 3.39 8.67 -6.12
C LYS A 214 3.32 7.18 -5.76
N VAL A 215 2.23 6.74 -5.15
CA VAL A 215 2.04 5.31 -4.82
C VAL A 215 1.94 4.46 -6.09
N LEU A 216 1.16 4.87 -7.09
CA LEU A 216 1.10 4.16 -8.37
C LEU A 216 2.49 4.06 -9.03
N GLY A 217 3.27 5.14 -9.00
CA GLY A 217 4.65 5.13 -9.49
C GLY A 217 5.54 4.13 -8.74
N ILE A 218 5.42 4.04 -7.41
CA ILE A 218 6.13 3.05 -6.59
C ILE A 218 5.71 1.63 -6.96
N VAL A 219 4.40 1.37 -7.09
CA VAL A 219 3.85 0.05 -7.42
C VAL A 219 4.37 -0.46 -8.75
N TYR A 220 4.20 0.32 -9.82
CA TYR A 220 4.66 -0.10 -11.15
C TYR A 220 6.19 -0.13 -11.26
N GLY A 221 6.88 0.80 -10.60
CA GLY A 221 8.33 0.80 -10.51
C GLY A 221 8.86 -0.47 -9.83
N HIS A 222 8.28 -0.87 -8.70
CA HIS A 222 8.61 -2.11 -8.00
C HIS A 222 8.42 -3.34 -8.89
N CYS A 223 7.24 -3.47 -9.51
CA CYS A 223 6.96 -4.60 -10.40
C CYS A 223 7.94 -4.70 -11.55
N PHE A 224 8.24 -3.57 -12.21
CA PHE A 224 9.19 -3.54 -13.33
C PHE A 224 10.61 -3.88 -12.87
N CYS A 225 11.11 -3.25 -11.80
CA CYS A 225 12.46 -3.48 -11.30
C CYS A 225 12.69 -4.93 -10.87
N CYS A 226 11.73 -5.54 -10.15
CA CYS A 226 11.83 -6.93 -9.74
C CYS A 226 11.84 -7.89 -10.95
N GLN A 227 10.94 -7.70 -11.91
CA GLN A 227 10.89 -8.57 -13.09
C GLN A 227 12.11 -8.40 -14.00
N PHE A 228 12.62 -7.17 -14.13
CA PHE A 228 13.83 -6.92 -14.88
C PHE A 228 15.06 -7.56 -14.22
N LEU A 229 15.18 -7.45 -12.89
CA LEU A 229 16.22 -8.15 -12.12
C LEU A 229 16.11 -9.66 -12.29
N GLY A 230 14.90 -10.22 -12.17
CA GLY A 230 14.65 -11.64 -12.39
C GLY A 230 15.04 -12.11 -13.79
N PHE A 231 14.71 -11.33 -14.82
CA PHE A 231 15.10 -11.61 -16.20
C PHE A 231 16.62 -11.68 -16.35
N LEU A 232 17.36 -10.70 -15.83
CA LEU A 232 18.81 -10.69 -15.92
C LEU A 232 19.43 -11.91 -15.23
N LEU A 233 18.98 -12.21 -14.00
CA LEU A 233 19.51 -13.34 -13.24
C LEU A 233 19.22 -14.70 -13.90
N PHE A 234 17.99 -14.92 -14.39
CA PHE A 234 17.66 -16.14 -15.11
C PHE A 234 18.38 -16.26 -16.46
N TYR A 235 18.57 -15.16 -17.17
CA TYR A 235 19.29 -15.15 -18.43
C TYR A 235 20.76 -15.51 -18.23
N PHE A 236 21.45 -14.87 -17.28
CA PHE A 236 22.86 -15.15 -17.02
C PHE A 236 23.09 -16.55 -16.46
N ASP A 237 22.27 -17.02 -15.50
CA ASP A 237 22.36 -18.41 -15.00
C ASP A 237 22.11 -19.43 -16.12
N GLY A 238 21.11 -19.16 -16.97
CA GLY A 238 20.74 -20.04 -18.07
C GLY A 238 21.79 -20.17 -19.18
N LEU A 239 22.65 -19.16 -19.38
CA LEU A 239 23.77 -19.24 -20.33
C LEU A 239 24.78 -20.33 -19.95
N TYR A 240 24.92 -20.63 -18.65
CA TYR A 240 25.82 -21.67 -18.14
C TYR A 240 25.11 -23.01 -17.90
N ASN A 241 23.89 -23.18 -18.43
CA ASN A 241 23.09 -24.38 -18.24
C ASN A 241 22.88 -25.12 -19.57
N GLU A 242 23.81 -26.02 -19.89
CA GLU A 242 23.77 -26.82 -21.12
C GLU A 242 22.49 -27.65 -21.25
N ASN A 243 22.00 -28.23 -20.14
CA ASN A 243 20.75 -28.99 -20.13
C ASN A 243 19.54 -28.12 -20.49
N LEU A 244 19.48 -26.89 -19.95
CA LEU A 244 18.43 -25.94 -20.32
C LEU A 244 18.52 -25.55 -21.79
N LEU A 245 19.72 -25.24 -22.28
CA LEU A 245 19.93 -24.86 -23.67
C LEU A 245 19.52 -25.99 -24.63
N ALA A 246 19.80 -27.24 -24.28
CA ALA A 246 19.36 -28.41 -25.06
C ALA A 246 17.82 -28.52 -25.11
N VAL A 247 17.15 -28.45 -23.95
CA VAL A 247 15.68 -28.51 -23.87
C VAL A 247 15.02 -27.35 -24.61
N LEU A 248 15.59 -26.15 -24.51
CA LEU A 248 15.07 -24.97 -25.20
C LEU A 248 15.29 -25.05 -26.71
N ALA A 249 16.44 -25.56 -27.16
CA ALA A 249 16.76 -25.76 -28.58
C ALA A 249 15.83 -26.80 -29.21
N GLU A 250 15.55 -27.91 -28.52
CA GLU A 250 14.58 -28.93 -28.98
C GLU A 250 13.19 -28.33 -29.22
N LYS A 251 12.78 -27.37 -28.39
CA LYS A 251 11.47 -26.70 -28.47
C LYS A 251 11.45 -25.47 -29.36
N GLY A 252 12.59 -25.07 -29.93
CA GLY A 252 12.72 -23.84 -30.70
C GLY A 252 12.44 -22.57 -29.88
N VAL A 253 12.65 -22.61 -28.56
CA VAL A 253 12.43 -21.48 -27.66
C VAL A 253 13.76 -20.81 -27.36
N SER A 254 13.80 -19.47 -27.38
CA SER A 254 15.01 -18.74 -27.04
C SER A 254 15.21 -18.63 -25.52
N LEU A 255 16.47 -18.57 -25.09
CA LEU A 255 16.82 -18.43 -23.67
C LEU A 255 16.26 -17.13 -23.06
N TRP A 256 16.35 -16.01 -23.78
CA TRP A 256 15.85 -14.73 -23.30
C TRP A 256 14.33 -14.76 -23.09
N TRP A 257 13.60 -15.49 -23.94
CA TRP A 257 12.16 -15.66 -23.79
C TRP A 257 11.81 -16.48 -22.54
N HIS A 258 12.54 -17.58 -22.32
CA HIS A 258 12.43 -18.37 -21.10
C HIS A 258 12.67 -17.52 -19.84
N ALA A 259 13.73 -16.71 -19.83
CA ALA A 259 14.05 -15.85 -18.69
C ALA A 259 12.96 -14.79 -18.41
N ILE A 260 12.40 -14.16 -19.45
CA ILE A 260 11.28 -13.22 -19.29
C ILE A 260 10.05 -13.95 -18.74
N TYR A 261 9.68 -15.06 -19.37
CA TYR A 261 8.48 -15.82 -18.99
C TYR A 261 8.55 -16.29 -17.54
N LEU A 262 9.68 -16.86 -17.15
CA LEU A 262 9.87 -17.36 -15.79
C LEU A 262 9.93 -16.22 -14.76
N SER A 263 10.53 -15.07 -15.11
CA SER A 263 10.52 -13.89 -14.25
C SER A 263 9.11 -13.37 -13.98
N VAL A 264 8.29 -13.23 -15.03
CA VAL A 264 6.89 -12.80 -14.90
C VAL A 264 6.09 -13.83 -14.10
N SER A 265 6.21 -15.12 -14.43
CA SER A 265 5.48 -16.19 -13.75
C SER A 265 5.83 -16.27 -12.26
N SER A 266 7.13 -16.18 -11.92
CA SER A 266 7.60 -16.23 -10.53
C SER A 266 7.17 -15.01 -9.75
N PHE A 267 7.28 -13.79 -10.31
CA PHE A 267 6.85 -12.56 -9.63
C PHE A 267 5.35 -12.51 -9.38
N GLN A 268 4.56 -13.15 -10.23
CA GLN A 268 3.11 -13.19 -10.11
C GLN A 268 2.61 -14.38 -9.30
N ASN A 269 3.50 -15.22 -8.78
CA ASN A 269 3.19 -16.49 -8.14
C ASN A 269 2.29 -17.38 -8.99
N ASN A 270 2.43 -17.29 -10.33
CA ASN A 270 1.57 -18.05 -11.23
C ASN A 270 1.98 -19.52 -11.20
N GLY A 271 3.23 -19.86 -11.50
CA GLY A 271 3.73 -21.25 -11.43
C GLY A 271 3.80 -21.99 -12.77
N LEU A 272 3.29 -21.40 -13.85
CA LEU A 272 3.53 -21.93 -15.21
C LEU A 272 4.97 -21.68 -15.65
N THR A 273 5.58 -22.66 -16.31
CA THR A 273 6.98 -22.62 -16.76
C THR A 273 7.12 -23.16 -18.18
N LEU A 274 8.06 -22.63 -18.96
CA LEU A 274 8.32 -23.14 -20.31
C LEU A 274 9.10 -24.46 -20.32
N THR A 275 9.55 -24.94 -19.16
CA THR A 275 10.22 -26.22 -18.98
C THR A 275 9.18 -27.30 -18.62
N PRO A 276 9.31 -28.53 -19.17
CA PRO A 276 8.30 -29.58 -18.99
C PRO A 276 8.21 -30.05 -17.52
N ASP A 277 9.35 -30.14 -16.83
CA ASP A 277 9.42 -30.61 -15.44
C ASP A 277 9.37 -29.45 -14.43
N SER A 278 8.73 -28.34 -14.81
CA SER A 278 8.71 -27.11 -14.03
C SER A 278 10.11 -26.67 -13.59
N LEU A 279 10.33 -26.50 -12.28
CA LEU A 279 11.62 -26.11 -11.72
C LEU A 279 12.49 -27.30 -11.26
N VAL A 280 12.04 -28.55 -11.48
CA VAL A 280 12.76 -29.76 -11.00
C VAL A 280 14.14 -29.87 -11.63
N MET A 281 14.28 -29.49 -12.90
CA MET A 281 15.56 -29.46 -13.61
C MET A 281 16.60 -28.50 -12.99
N PHE A 282 16.17 -27.56 -12.14
CA PHE A 282 17.03 -26.59 -11.47
C PHE A 282 17.28 -26.93 -9.99
N SER A 283 16.91 -28.14 -9.55
CA SER A 283 17.03 -28.57 -8.14
C SER A 283 18.45 -28.44 -7.57
N THR A 284 19.47 -28.57 -8.43
CA THR A 284 20.89 -28.44 -8.06
C THR A 284 21.47 -27.04 -8.26
N ARG A 285 20.68 -26.08 -8.79
CA ARG A 285 21.14 -24.72 -9.12
C ARG A 285 20.59 -23.70 -8.12
N PRO A 286 21.40 -23.27 -7.12
CA PRO A 286 20.92 -22.37 -6.07
C PRO A 286 20.53 -21.00 -6.62
N VAL A 287 21.25 -20.46 -7.61
CA VAL A 287 20.96 -19.13 -8.18
C VAL A 287 19.55 -19.06 -8.75
N HIS A 288 19.14 -20.07 -9.51
CA HIS A 288 17.83 -20.15 -10.14
C HIS A 288 16.70 -20.25 -9.10
N LEU A 289 16.87 -21.11 -8.10
CA LEU A 289 15.89 -21.32 -7.04
C LEU A 289 15.77 -20.11 -6.10
N LEU A 290 16.90 -19.51 -5.70
CA LEU A 290 16.91 -18.31 -4.85
C LEU A 290 16.32 -17.10 -5.57
N THR A 291 16.59 -16.95 -6.87
CA THR A 291 15.98 -15.89 -7.69
C THR A 291 14.46 -16.08 -7.78
N SER A 292 14.01 -17.31 -8.02
CA SER A 292 12.57 -17.65 -8.05
C SER A 292 11.91 -17.38 -6.70
N ALA A 293 12.52 -17.83 -5.59
CA ALA A 293 12.02 -17.60 -4.24
C ALA A 293 11.94 -16.10 -3.91
N PHE A 294 12.97 -15.33 -4.26
CA PHE A 294 12.96 -13.88 -4.09
C PHE A 294 11.84 -13.22 -4.89
N LEU A 295 11.65 -13.58 -6.16
CA LEU A 295 10.57 -13.04 -6.99
C LEU A 295 9.19 -13.39 -6.44
N ILE A 296 9.00 -14.63 -5.97
CA ILE A 296 7.74 -15.09 -5.37
C ILE A 296 7.40 -14.30 -4.11
N LEU A 297 8.40 -14.04 -3.26
CA LEU A 297 8.24 -13.22 -2.08
C LEU A 297 8.01 -11.75 -2.44
N ALA A 298 8.83 -11.17 -3.31
CA ALA A 298 8.75 -9.77 -3.73
C ALA A 298 7.49 -9.45 -4.57
N GLY A 299 6.88 -10.49 -5.13
CA GLY A 299 5.61 -10.49 -5.82
C GLY A 299 4.44 -10.24 -4.89
N MET A 300 3.42 -11.10 -4.98
CA MET A 300 2.15 -10.94 -4.26
C MET A 300 2.31 -10.93 -2.72
N THR A 301 3.25 -11.70 -2.18
CA THR A 301 3.35 -11.98 -0.74
C THR A 301 3.85 -10.78 0.07
N CYS A 302 5.02 -10.24 -0.29
CA CYS A 302 5.66 -9.11 0.40
C CYS A 302 5.36 -7.76 -0.26
N PHE A 303 4.42 -7.70 -1.20
CA PHE A 303 4.05 -6.46 -1.88
C PHE A 303 3.77 -5.28 -0.91
N PRO A 304 3.03 -5.45 0.21
CA PRO A 304 2.81 -4.38 1.19
C PRO A 304 4.08 -3.88 1.87
N ILE A 305 5.03 -4.79 2.12
CA ILE A 305 6.31 -4.49 2.78
C ILE A 305 7.18 -3.67 1.82
N PHE A 306 7.35 -4.13 0.59
CA PHE A 306 8.16 -3.44 -0.42
C PHE A 306 7.61 -2.06 -0.74
N THR A 307 6.30 -1.94 -1.00
CA THR A 307 5.68 -0.63 -1.29
C THR A 307 5.87 0.38 -0.16
N ARG A 308 5.72 -0.03 1.11
CA ARG A 308 5.97 0.84 2.27
C ARG A 308 7.46 1.15 2.46
N GLY A 309 8.32 0.15 2.30
CA GLY A 309 9.77 0.31 2.38
C GLY A 309 10.27 1.32 1.35
N ILE A 310 9.87 1.17 0.08
CA ILE A 310 10.19 2.08 -1.00
C ILE A 310 9.64 3.48 -0.73
N ALA A 311 8.39 3.63 -0.27
CA ALA A 311 7.84 4.93 0.10
C ALA A 311 8.66 5.63 1.20
N THR A 312 9.12 4.87 2.19
CA THR A 312 9.96 5.38 3.29
C THR A 312 11.34 5.80 2.78
N VAL A 313 11.94 5.02 1.88
CA VAL A 313 13.21 5.36 1.23
C VAL A 313 13.05 6.62 0.38
N CYS A 314 12.01 6.71 -0.46
CA CYS A 314 11.72 7.89 -1.25
C CYS A 314 11.50 9.14 -0.39
N LEU A 315 10.86 9.02 0.78
CA LEU A 315 10.69 10.12 1.72
C LEU A 315 12.06 10.65 2.20
N LYS A 316 12.99 9.76 2.56
CA LYS A 316 14.35 10.13 3.02
C LYS A 316 15.16 10.85 1.95
N PHE A 317 14.94 10.53 0.67
CA PHE A 317 15.61 11.21 -0.45
C PHE A 317 14.92 12.52 -0.88
N CYS A 318 13.70 12.79 -0.42
CA CYS A 318 13.02 14.03 -0.75
C CYS A 318 13.51 15.20 0.10
N ARG A 319 13.67 16.38 -0.52
CA ARG A 319 13.93 17.62 0.22
C ARG A 319 12.77 17.92 1.17
N GLU A 320 13.09 18.21 2.42
CA GLU A 320 12.11 18.54 3.45
C GLU A 320 11.19 19.69 3.01
N LYS A 321 9.90 19.59 3.33
CA LYS A 321 8.84 20.55 2.93
C LYS A 321 8.66 20.73 1.42
N SER A 322 9.21 19.86 0.59
CA SER A 322 8.85 19.83 -0.84
C SER A 322 7.45 19.22 -1.05
N PRO A 323 6.77 19.55 -2.16
CA PRO A 323 5.48 18.95 -2.47
C PRO A 323 5.50 17.39 -2.57
N SER A 324 6.65 16.82 -2.93
CA SER A 324 6.85 15.36 -2.94
C SER A 324 7.03 14.80 -1.53
N TRP A 325 7.74 15.51 -0.66
CA TRP A 325 7.91 15.13 0.75
C TRP A 325 6.56 15.10 1.46
N GLU A 326 5.73 16.15 1.29
CA GLU A 326 4.37 16.18 1.85
C GLU A 326 3.51 15.02 1.34
N ALA A 327 3.60 14.71 0.05
CA ALA A 327 2.87 13.59 -0.53
C ALA A 327 3.30 12.24 0.08
N TYR A 328 4.60 11.99 0.24
CA TYR A 328 5.08 10.75 0.87
C TYR A 328 4.76 10.68 2.36
N CYS A 329 4.81 11.80 3.09
CA CYS A 329 4.32 11.87 4.46
C CYS A 329 2.85 11.48 4.54
N PHE A 330 2.01 12.05 3.67
CA PHE A 330 0.58 11.72 3.60
C PHE A 330 0.33 10.24 3.30
N VAL A 331 1.09 9.65 2.37
CA VAL A 331 1.02 8.21 2.06
C VAL A 331 1.32 7.35 3.29
N LEU A 332 2.36 7.70 4.07
CA LEU A 332 2.77 6.92 5.23
C LEU A 332 1.86 7.10 6.45
N GLU A 333 1.22 8.28 6.59
CA GLU A 333 0.27 8.61 7.65
C GLU A 333 -1.13 8.03 7.38
N HIS A 334 -1.57 8.02 6.12
CA HIS A 334 -2.87 7.48 5.70
C HIS A 334 -2.74 6.38 4.63
N PRO A 335 -2.10 5.24 4.95
CA PRO A 335 -1.74 4.23 3.95
C PRO A 335 -2.98 3.61 3.28
N ARG A 336 -4.00 3.22 4.07
CA ARG A 336 -5.24 2.63 3.54
C ARG A 336 -6.10 3.60 2.73
N ARG A 337 -5.95 4.92 2.94
CA ARG A 337 -6.65 5.94 2.14
C ARG A 337 -6.02 6.06 0.76
N CYS A 338 -4.71 5.85 0.65
CA CYS A 338 -4.00 5.94 -0.63
C CYS A 338 -4.00 4.62 -1.40
N PHE A 339 -3.83 3.49 -0.71
CA PHE A 339 -3.69 2.20 -1.36
C PHE A 339 -4.13 1.07 -0.44
N THR A 340 -4.99 0.19 -0.93
CA THR A 340 -5.63 -0.87 -0.12
C THR A 340 -4.63 -1.86 0.46
N HIS A 341 -3.56 -2.18 -0.27
CA HIS A 341 -2.50 -3.10 0.17
C HIS A 341 -1.35 -2.41 0.89
N MET A 342 -1.48 -1.14 1.25
CA MET A 342 -0.50 -0.47 2.10
C MET A 342 -0.96 -0.52 3.55
N PHE A 343 -0.22 -1.22 4.40
CA PHE A 343 -0.57 -1.37 5.80
C PHE A 343 0.09 -0.30 6.70
N PRO A 344 -0.51 -0.01 7.87
CA PRO A 344 0.15 0.74 8.94
C PRO A 344 1.46 0.08 9.38
N ALA A 345 2.37 0.85 9.98
CA ALA A 345 3.71 0.40 10.35
C ALA A 345 3.70 -0.87 11.21
N THR A 346 2.86 -0.91 12.25
CA THR A 346 2.74 -2.04 13.17
C THR A 346 2.34 -3.32 12.44
N HIS A 347 1.32 -3.24 11.58
CA HIS A 347 0.87 -4.40 10.80
C HIS A 347 1.90 -4.84 9.76
N THR A 348 2.62 -3.90 9.15
CA THR A 348 3.69 -4.23 8.19
C THR A 348 4.85 -4.94 8.88
N PHE A 349 5.20 -4.52 10.10
CA PHE A 349 6.22 -5.18 10.91
C PHE A 349 5.82 -6.60 11.30
N TRP A 350 4.58 -6.81 11.77
CA TRP A 350 4.07 -8.15 12.05
C TRP A 350 4.07 -9.03 10.79
N LEU A 351 3.72 -8.48 9.64
CA LEU A 351 3.73 -9.21 8.37
C LEU A 351 5.16 -9.62 7.97
N LEU A 352 6.15 -8.74 8.19
CA LEU A 352 7.57 -9.04 7.96
C LEU A 352 8.14 -10.09 8.95
N LEU A 353 7.55 -10.24 10.14
CA LEU A 353 7.96 -11.28 11.08
C LEU A 353 7.39 -12.65 10.70
N VAL A 354 6.18 -12.67 10.15
CA VAL A 354 5.47 -13.92 9.80
C VAL A 354 5.95 -14.51 8.48
N VAL A 355 6.29 -13.68 7.50
CA VAL A 355 6.87 -14.09 6.22
C VAL A 355 8.37 -14.30 6.37
#